data_AF-A0A968SQ46-F1
#
_entry.id   AF-A0A968SQ46-F1
#
_cell.length_a   1.000
_cell.length_b   1.000
_cell.length_c   1.000
_cell.angle_alpha   90.00
_cell.angle_beta   90.00
_cell.angle_gamma   90.00
#
_symmetry.space_group_name_H-M   'P 1'
#
loop_
_entity.id
_entity.type
_entity.pdbx_description
1 polymer ?
#
loop_
_entity_poly.entity_id
_entity_poly.type
_entity_poly.pdbx_seq_one_letter_code
_entity_poly.pdbx_strand_id
1 'polypeptide(L)' 'MSDFYKYKANEDIIILYQSKDLYYMFPRRFFASEEDFKTFISYLEASLPTPKR' A
#
# COMPACT_ATOMS: atom_id res chain seq x y z
N MET A 1 -8.13 -6.97 -13.55
CA MET A 1 -6.76 -7.41 -13.20
C MET A 1 -6.13 -6.23 -12.50
N SER A 2 -5.79 -6.35 -11.22
CA SER A 2 -5.04 -5.27 -10.55
C SER A 2 -3.60 -5.37 -11.04
N ASP A 3 -3.04 -4.27 -11.55
CA ASP A 3 -1.63 -4.22 -11.97
C ASP A 3 -0.67 -4.47 -10.79
N PHE A 4 -1.17 -4.43 -9.56
CA PHE A 4 -0.43 -4.68 -8.33
C PHE A 4 -0.73 -6.07 -7.78
N TYR A 5 0.30 -6.74 -7.25
CA TYR A 5 0.17 -8.09 -6.69
C TYR A 5 0.55 -8.19 -5.22
N LYS A 6 1.20 -7.16 -4.68
CA LYS A 6 1.67 -7.11 -3.30
C LYS A 6 1.78 -5.67 -2.83
N TYR A 7 1.58 -5.45 -1.54
CA TYR A 7 1.95 -4.22 -0.88
C TYR A 7 2.76 -4.50 0.39
N LYS A 8 3.45 -3.50 0.92
CA LYS A 8 4.00 -3.49 2.28
C LYS A 8 3.65 -2.14 2.89
N ALA A 9 3.30 -2.12 4.16
CA ALA A 9 2.99 -0.88 4.88
C ALA A 9 3.62 -0.92 6.28
N ASN A 10 4.07 0.24 6.74
CA ASN A 10 4.35 0.53 8.14
C ASN A 10 3.71 1.88 8.51
N GLU A 11 4.03 2.44 9.67
CA GLU A 11 3.43 3.70 10.15
C GLU A 11 3.82 4.93 9.29
N ASP A 12 4.92 4.85 8.55
CA ASP A 12 5.51 5.98 7.82
C ASP A 12 5.40 5.88 6.30
N ILE A 13 5.26 4.67 5.75
CA ILE A 13 5.33 4.44 4.31
C ILE A 13 4.52 3.23 3.85
N ILE A 14 3.96 3.36 2.65
CA ILE A 14 3.34 2.27 1.91
C ILE A 14 4.14 2.03 0.63
N ILE A 15 4.42 0.76 0.32
CA ILE A 15 5.09 0.31 -0.89
C ILE A 15 4.13 -0.59 -1.66
N LEU A 16 3.81 -0.25 -2.91
CA LEU A 16 2.96 -1.04 -3.80
C LEU A 16 3.79 -1.66 -4.92
N TYR A 17 3.73 -2.98 -5.08
CA TYR A 17 4.50 -3.72 -6.07
C TYR A 17 3.63 -4.02 -7.29
N GLN A 18 4.02 -3.44 -8.43
CA GLN A 18 3.41 -3.73 -9.73
C GLN A 18 4.08 -4.94 -10.39
N SER A 19 5.41 -5.03 -10.27
CA SER A 19 6.20 -6.19 -10.69
C SER A 19 7.35 -6.44 -9.70
N LYS A 20 8.23 -7.43 -9.99
CA LYS A 20 9.44 -7.66 -9.18
C LYS A 20 10.40 -6.46 -9.23
N ASP A 21 10.39 -5.72 -10.33
CA ASP A 21 11.34 -4.66 -10.62
C ASP A 21 10.74 -3.26 -10.49
N LEU A 22 9.41 -3.16 -10.38
CA LEU A 22 8.68 -1.90 -10.31
C LEU A 22 7.77 -1.83 -9.06
N TYR A 23 8.01 -0.80 -8.27
CA TYR A 23 7.20 -0.48 -7.09
C TYR A 23 7.01 1.04 -6.95
N TYR A 24 5.94 1.40 -6.26
CA TYR A 24 5.59 2.78 -5.93
C TYR A 24 5.67 2.98 -4.43
N MET A 25 6.15 4.15 -4.01
CA MET A 25 6.31 4.52 -2.62
C MET A 25 5.40 5.70 -2.28
N PHE A 26 4.63 5.55 -1.20
CA PHE A 26 3.71 6.55 -0.69
C PHE A 26 4.08 6.86 0.76
N PRO A 27 4.87 7.91 1.01
CA PRO A 27 5.14 8.39 2.36
C PRO A 27 3.85 8.82 3.05
N ARG A 28 3.76 8.63 4.37
CA ARG A 28 2.63 9.04 5.22
C ARG A 28 2.27 10.52 5.04
N ARG A 29 3.25 11.37 4.74
CA ARG A 29 3.09 12.81 4.48
C ARG A 29 2.32 13.15 3.20
N PHE A 30 2.11 12.20 2.30
CA PHE A 30 1.26 12.40 1.11
C PHE A 30 -0.24 12.33 1.43
N PHE A 31 -0.60 11.83 2.61
CA PHE A 31 -1.97 11.69 3.06
C PHE A 31 -2.34 12.87 3.96
N ALA A 32 -3.49 13.49 3.71
CA ALA A 32 -3.93 14.69 4.42
C ALA A 32 -4.22 14.40 5.91
N SER A 33 -4.70 13.20 6.22
CA SER A 33 -4.99 12.77 7.59
C SER A 33 -4.52 11.34 7.88
N GLU A 34 -4.58 10.95 9.15
CA GLU A 34 -4.31 9.55 9.56
C GLU A 34 -5.43 8.61 9.11
N GLU A 35 -6.65 9.12 9.08
CA GLU A 35 -7.81 8.39 8.57
C GLU A 35 -7.65 8.07 7.09
N ASP A 36 -7.22 9.03 6.25
CA ASP A 36 -6.96 8.78 4.82
C ASP A 36 -5.89 7.70 4.61
N PHE A 37 -4.84 7.72 5.43
CA PHE A 37 -3.78 6.71 5.38
C PHE A 37 -4.32 5.32 5.73
N LYS A 38 -5.08 5.20 6.81
CA LYS A 38 -5.69 3.93 7.23
C LYS A 38 -6.70 3.43 6.21
N THR A 39 -7.56 4.30 5.69
CA THR A 39 -8.53 3.96 4.65
C THR A 39 -7.83 3.44 3.39
N PHE A 40 -6.73 4.06 2.97
CA PHE A 40 -5.95 3.56 1.84
C PHE A 40 -5.38 2.15 2.10
N ILE A 41 -4.83 1.89 3.29
CA ILE A 41 -4.37 0.55 3.67
C ILE A 41 -5.53 -0.46 3.62
N SER A 42 -6.71 -0.12 4.14
CA SER A 42 -7.88 -1.00 4.10
C SER A 42 -8.33 -1.33 2.67
N TYR A 43 -8.22 -0.38 1.72
CA TYR A 43 -8.47 -0.67 0.30
C TYR A 43 -7.45 -1.65 -0.27
N LEU A 44 -6.18 -1.54 0.12
CA LEU A 44 -5.14 -2.48 -0.30
C LEU A 44 -5.36 -3.87 0.28
N GLU A 45 -5.77 -3.99 1.54
CA GLU A 45 -6.11 -5.26 2.19
C GLU A 45 -7.29 -5.96 1.52
N ALA A 46 -8.30 -5.20 1.09
CA ALA A 46 -9.45 -5.75 0.39
C ALA A 46 -9.13 -6.17 -1.07
N SER A 47 -8.15 -5.49 -1.69
CA SER A 47 -7.86 -5.67 -3.13
C SER A 47 -6.69 -6.61 -3.40
N LEU A 48 -5.78 -6.79 -2.44
CA LEU A 48 -4.54 -7.55 -2.60
C LEU A 48 -4.41 -8.61 -1.51
N PRO A 49 -3.85 -9.79 -1.82
CA PRO A 49 -3.50 -10.76 -0.80
C PRO A 49 -2.50 -10.12 0.17
N THR A 50 -2.87 -10.07 1.45
CA THR A 50 -2.01 -9.55 2.51
C THR A 50 -0.71 -10.35 2.54
N PRO A 51 0.47 -9.71 2.55
CA PRO A 51 1.70 -10.44 2.80
C PRO A 51 1.60 -11.05 4.19
N LYS A 52 1.61 -12.37 4.29
CA LYS A 52 1.83 -13.03 5.58
C LYS A 52 3.17 -12.52 6.13
N ARG A 53 3.12 -11.90 7.31
CA ARG A 53 4.28 -11.43 8.07
C ARG A 53 5.28 -12.56 8.29
#